data_AF-A0A2R6MW12-F1
#
_entry.id   AF-A0A2R6MW12-F1
#
_cell.length_a   1.000
_cell.length_b   1.000
_cell.length_c   1.000
_cell.angle_alpha   90.00
_cell.angle_beta   90.00
_cell.angle_gamma   90.00
#
_symmetry.space_group_name_H-M   'P 1'
#
loop_
_entity.id
_entity.type
_entity.pdbx_description
1 polymer ?
#
loop_
_entity_poly.entity_id
_entity_poly.type
_entity_poly.pdbx_seq_one_letter_code
_entity_poly.pdbx_strand_id
1 'polypeptide(L)'
;MPTPTPPPTATPTPTPTPTATPSVERRKAALGAYRAGFGQRTEYDEAVRVARDGFTNRKYQGAELKYSQAVESAEAAITHFERAGEIAAETGTSGARELAEEALGQVRQYLLPFAELGVEAARAAQDGRFEDARGLIGEMETLSEELRVPPLRMVSPTIFENALSL
;
A
#
# COMPACT_ATOMS: atom_id res chain seq x y z
N MET A 1 42.13 -68.58 22.26
CA MET A 1 41.40 -68.08 21.07
C MET A 1 40.63 -66.83 21.52
N PRO A 2 40.90 -65.62 20.99
CA PRO A 2 40.14 -64.44 21.37
C PRO A 2 38.87 -64.30 20.50
N THR A 3 37.74 -64.02 21.15
CA THR A 3 36.42 -63.82 20.55
C THR A 3 36.32 -62.44 19.91
N PRO A 4 35.77 -62.28 18.68
CA PRO A 4 35.62 -60.97 18.05
C PRO A 4 34.50 -60.16 18.71
N THR A 5 34.80 -58.91 19.07
CA THR A 5 33.85 -57.90 19.56
C THR A 5 32.91 -57.47 18.43
N PRO A 6 31.59 -57.35 18.65
CA PRO A 6 30.65 -56.91 17.62
C PRO A 6 30.93 -55.44 17.22
N PRO A 7 30.77 -55.10 15.92
CA PRO A 7 31.00 -53.75 15.44
C PRO A 7 29.93 -52.78 15.99
N PRO A 8 30.27 -51.50 16.21
CA PRO A 8 29.33 -50.51 16.70
C PRO A 8 28.22 -50.26 15.68
N THR A 9 26.98 -50.30 16.14
CA THR A 9 25.78 -49.94 15.37
C THR A 9 25.85 -48.47 14.98
N ALA A 10 25.76 -48.17 13.68
CA ALA A 10 25.74 -46.80 13.19
C ALA A 10 24.46 -46.07 13.65
N THR A 11 24.64 -44.95 14.35
CA THR A 11 23.54 -44.05 14.73
C THR A 11 22.99 -43.39 13.46
N PRO A 12 21.68 -43.42 13.18
CA PRO A 12 21.10 -42.68 12.07
C PRO A 12 21.36 -41.17 12.22
N THR A 13 21.94 -40.57 11.19
CA THR A 13 22.18 -39.14 11.12
C THR A 13 20.83 -38.40 11.07
N PRO A 14 20.61 -37.37 11.89
CA PRO A 14 19.39 -36.57 11.81
C PRO A 14 19.30 -35.87 10.44
N THR A 15 18.17 -36.03 9.76
CA THR A 15 17.86 -35.28 8.53
C THR A 15 17.82 -33.79 8.84
N PRO A 16 18.57 -32.93 8.12
CA PRO A 16 18.52 -31.50 8.36
C PRO A 16 17.11 -30.97 8.04
N THR A 17 16.49 -30.33 9.02
CA THR A 17 15.29 -29.51 8.80
C THR A 17 15.67 -28.36 7.86
N PRO A 18 14.94 -28.12 6.75
CA PRO A 18 15.23 -27.00 5.88
C PRO A 18 15.08 -25.70 6.69
N THR A 19 16.20 -25.00 6.90
CA THR A 19 16.18 -23.64 7.45
C THR A 19 15.53 -22.75 6.40
N ALA A 20 14.41 -22.09 6.73
CA ALA A 20 13.89 -21.01 5.91
C ALA A 20 15.02 -20.00 5.71
N THR A 21 15.52 -19.90 4.47
CA THR A 21 16.64 -19.03 4.15
C THR A 21 16.22 -17.60 4.47
N PRO A 22 17.08 -16.74 5.04
CA PRO A 22 16.72 -15.36 5.40
C PRO A 22 16.06 -14.54 4.27
N SER A 23 16.21 -14.94 3.00
CA SER A 23 15.48 -14.32 1.88
C SER A 23 13.98 -14.63 1.83
N VAL A 24 13.51 -15.79 2.31
CA VAL A 24 12.06 -16.12 2.33
C VAL A 24 11.33 -15.26 3.35
N GLU A 25 11.88 -15.13 4.56
CA GLU A 25 11.27 -14.30 5.60
C GLU A 25 11.28 -12.80 5.23
N ARG A 26 12.35 -12.31 4.57
CA ARG A 26 12.33 -10.95 4.03
C ARG A 26 11.29 -10.76 2.94
N ARG A 27 11.12 -11.71 2.02
CA ARG A 27 10.07 -11.64 1.00
C ARG A 27 8.67 -11.61 1.63
N LYS A 28 8.41 -12.41 2.67
CA LYS A 28 7.15 -12.33 3.43
C LYS A 28 6.96 -10.97 4.10
N ALA A 29 8.03 -10.36 4.62
CA ALA A 29 7.97 -9.01 5.17
C ALA A 29 7.63 -7.95 4.11
N ALA A 30 8.20 -8.06 2.90
CA ALA A 30 7.84 -7.20 1.77
C ALA A 30 6.35 -7.33 1.42
N LEU A 31 5.84 -8.56 1.34
CA LEU A 31 4.42 -8.82 1.11
C LEU A 31 3.52 -8.26 2.21
N GLY A 32 3.93 -8.38 3.48
CA GLY A 32 3.24 -7.81 4.62
C GLY A 32 3.13 -6.29 4.52
N ALA A 33 4.23 -5.61 4.19
CA ALA A 33 4.24 -4.17 3.96
C ALA A 33 3.33 -3.77 2.78
N TYR A 34 3.40 -4.48 1.65
CA TYR A 34 2.55 -4.19 0.49
C TYR A 34 1.06 -4.35 0.82
N ARG A 35 0.69 -5.43 1.54
CA ARG A 35 -0.70 -5.65 2.00
C ARG A 35 -1.17 -4.55 2.94
N ALA A 36 -0.31 -4.04 3.81
CA ALA A 36 -0.65 -2.91 4.68
C ALA A 36 -0.92 -1.63 3.87
N GLY A 37 -0.08 -1.31 2.89
CA GLY A 37 -0.30 -0.17 2.00
C GLY A 37 -1.59 -0.29 1.18
N PHE A 38 -1.88 -1.50 0.68
CA PHE A 38 -3.13 -1.78 -0.01
C PHE A 38 -4.36 -1.70 0.91
N GLY A 39 -4.23 -2.09 2.18
CA GLY A 39 -5.26 -1.90 3.19
C GLY A 39 -5.58 -0.42 3.41
N GLN A 40 -4.54 0.41 3.54
CA GLN A 40 -4.67 1.86 3.67
C GLN A 40 -5.33 2.51 2.45
N ARG A 41 -5.12 1.97 1.24
CA ARG A 41 -5.86 2.39 0.05
C ARG A 41 -7.37 2.14 0.17
N THR A 42 -7.78 1.05 0.80
CA THR A 42 -9.21 0.75 1.02
C THR A 42 -9.83 1.75 2.01
N GLU A 43 -9.10 2.08 3.08
CA GLU A 43 -9.53 3.10 4.04
C GLU A 43 -9.64 4.49 3.39
N TYR A 44 -8.67 4.85 2.54
CA TYR A 44 -8.71 6.05 1.71
C TYR A 44 -9.98 6.12 0.85
N ASP A 45 -10.28 5.06 0.10
CA ASP A 45 -11.42 5.06 -0.83
C ASP A 45 -12.76 5.20 -0.06
N GLU A 46 -12.87 4.59 1.13
CA GLU A 46 -14.03 4.77 2.01
C GLU A 46 -14.13 6.20 2.53
N ALA A 47 -13.03 6.76 3.03
CA ALA A 47 -12.98 8.12 3.56
C ALA A 47 -13.38 9.14 2.50
N VAL A 48 -12.84 9.05 1.28
CA VAL A 48 -13.21 9.90 0.14
C VAL A 48 -14.68 9.75 -0.23
N ARG A 49 -15.22 8.52 -0.24
CA ARG A 49 -16.65 8.30 -0.53
C ARG A 49 -17.54 9.03 0.48
N VAL A 50 -17.24 8.92 1.77
CA VAL A 50 -18.00 9.58 2.84
C VAL A 50 -17.80 11.10 2.78
N ALA A 51 -16.59 11.57 2.48
CA ALA A 51 -16.29 12.99 2.33
C ALA A 51 -17.11 13.63 1.20
N ARG A 52 -17.17 13.00 0.03
CA ARG A 52 -17.98 13.46 -1.12
C ARG A 52 -19.47 13.52 -0.80
N ASP A 53 -20.00 12.52 -0.10
CA ASP A 53 -21.40 12.54 0.36
C ASP A 53 -21.63 13.68 1.37
N GLY A 54 -20.73 13.85 2.34
CA GLY A 54 -20.77 14.97 3.28
C GLY A 54 -20.75 16.32 2.59
N PHE A 55 -19.88 16.49 1.60
CA PHE A 55 -19.75 17.71 0.82
C PHE A 55 -21.04 18.03 0.05
N THR A 56 -21.61 17.04 -0.64
CA THR A 56 -22.86 17.16 -1.40
C THR A 56 -24.02 17.57 -0.49
N ASN A 57 -24.07 17.02 0.72
CA ASN A 57 -25.07 17.33 1.73
C ASN A 57 -24.78 18.61 2.54
N ARG A 58 -23.82 19.44 2.11
CA ARG A 58 -23.39 20.67 2.77
C ARG A 58 -22.88 20.49 4.21
N LYS A 59 -22.47 19.27 4.57
CA LYS A 59 -21.84 18.91 5.85
C LYS A 59 -20.33 19.12 5.74
N TYR A 60 -19.90 20.33 5.42
CA TYR A 60 -18.51 20.61 5.04
C TYR A 60 -17.49 20.30 6.13
N GLN A 61 -17.81 20.55 7.41
CA GLN A 61 -16.94 20.16 8.53
C GLN A 61 -16.73 18.64 8.60
N GLY A 62 -17.79 17.86 8.39
CA GLY A 62 -17.70 16.40 8.33
C GLY A 62 -16.94 15.91 7.09
N ALA A 63 -17.10 16.61 5.96
CA ALA A 63 -16.35 16.33 4.74
C ALA A 63 -14.85 16.62 4.91
N GLU A 64 -14.48 17.75 5.53
CA GLU A 64 -13.09 18.09 5.85
C GLU A 64 -12.45 16.99 6.69
N LEU A 65 -13.10 16.57 7.79
CA LEU A 65 -12.58 15.50 8.64
C LEU A 65 -12.34 14.21 7.84
N LYS A 66 -13.23 13.88 6.91
CA LYS A 66 -13.10 12.66 6.09
C LYS A 66 -12.03 12.79 5.01
N TYR A 67 -11.84 13.95 4.41
CA TYR A 67 -10.71 14.17 3.51
C TYR A 67 -9.38 14.16 4.27
N SER A 68 -9.31 14.69 5.49
CA SER A 68 -8.10 14.58 6.34
C SER A 68 -7.77 13.13 6.68
N GLN A 69 -8.78 12.30 6.98
CA GLN A 69 -8.58 10.86 7.15
C GLN A 69 -8.06 10.19 5.87
N ALA A 70 -8.53 10.62 4.70
CA ALA A 70 -7.99 10.13 3.43
C ALA A 70 -6.52 10.56 3.24
N VAL A 71 -6.13 11.78 3.62
CA VAL A 71 -4.72 12.22 3.62
C VAL A 71 -3.87 11.30 4.49
N GLU A 72 -4.28 11.06 5.75
CA GLU A 72 -3.58 10.18 6.68
C GLU A 72 -3.41 8.76 6.11
N SER A 73 -4.46 8.20 5.53
CA SER A 73 -4.40 6.88 4.87
C SER A 73 -3.47 6.88 3.65
N ALA A 74 -3.43 7.96 2.85
CA ALA A 74 -2.51 8.06 1.72
C ALA A 74 -1.04 8.12 2.18
N GLU A 75 -0.73 8.88 3.23
CA GLU A 75 0.61 8.95 3.83
C GLU A 75 1.06 7.62 4.43
N ALA A 76 0.15 6.91 5.11
CA ALA A 76 0.41 5.58 5.62
C ALA A 76 0.67 4.58 4.48
N ALA A 77 -0.13 4.65 3.41
CA ALA A 77 0.07 3.83 2.21
C ALA A 77 1.45 4.08 1.56
N ILE A 78 1.87 5.34 1.44
CA ILE A 78 3.22 5.73 0.97
C ILE A 78 4.30 5.04 1.79
N THR A 79 4.23 5.15 3.12
CA THR A 79 5.22 4.55 4.03
C THR A 79 5.31 3.03 3.83
N HIS A 80 4.17 2.37 3.68
CA HIS A 80 4.12 0.93 3.49
C HIS A 80 4.62 0.48 2.11
N PHE A 81 4.28 1.19 1.03
CA PHE A 81 4.76 0.85 -0.31
C PHE A 81 6.25 1.13 -0.48
N GLU A 82 6.77 2.22 0.09
CA GLU A 82 8.22 2.46 0.16
C GLU A 82 8.92 1.31 0.85
N ARG A 83 8.42 0.90 2.03
CA ARG A 83 9.01 -0.21 2.76
C ARG A 83 8.96 -1.53 1.99
N ALA A 84 7.87 -1.79 1.28
CA ALA A 84 7.74 -2.97 0.43
C ALA A 84 8.78 -2.97 -0.70
N GLY A 85 8.97 -1.82 -1.37
CA GLY A 85 9.95 -1.64 -2.43
C GLY A 85 11.39 -1.80 -1.96
N GLU A 86 11.73 -1.23 -0.80
CA GLU A 86 13.05 -1.39 -0.17
C GLU A 86 13.38 -2.86 0.09
N ILE A 87 12.46 -3.60 0.73
CA ILE A 87 12.70 -5.02 1.06
C ILE A 87 12.72 -5.87 -0.22
N ALA A 88 11.91 -5.55 -1.22
CA ALA A 88 11.95 -6.20 -2.53
C ALA A 88 13.32 -6.00 -3.21
N ALA A 89 13.87 -4.78 -3.15
CA ALA A 89 15.21 -4.47 -3.66
C ALA A 89 16.30 -5.27 -2.94
N GLU A 90 16.25 -5.34 -1.60
CA GLU A 90 17.19 -6.12 -0.79
C GLU A 90 17.17 -7.63 -1.10
N THR A 91 16.04 -8.14 -1.57
CA THR A 91 15.85 -9.56 -1.90
C THR A 91 16.11 -9.89 -3.37
N GLY A 92 16.48 -8.89 -4.19
CA GLY A 92 16.74 -9.05 -5.62
C GLY A 92 15.49 -9.30 -6.46
N THR A 93 14.29 -8.95 -5.94
CA THR A 93 13.01 -9.16 -6.63
C THR A 93 12.60 -7.89 -7.39
N SER A 94 13.24 -7.63 -8.53
CA SER A 94 13.04 -6.39 -9.31
C SER A 94 11.58 -6.17 -9.73
N GLY A 95 10.88 -7.22 -10.14
CA GLY A 95 9.46 -7.12 -10.49
C GLY A 95 8.59 -6.69 -9.31
N ALA A 96 8.82 -7.22 -8.10
CA ALA A 96 8.09 -6.79 -6.92
C ALA A 96 8.44 -5.33 -6.55
N ARG A 97 9.71 -4.95 -6.66
CA ARG A 97 10.13 -3.56 -6.45
C ARG A 97 9.41 -2.59 -7.39
N GLU A 98 9.38 -2.87 -8.68
CA GLU A 98 8.70 -2.04 -9.68
C GLU A 98 7.20 -1.87 -9.35
N LEU A 99 6.54 -2.95 -8.94
CA LEU A 99 5.13 -2.90 -8.53
C LEU A 99 4.89 -2.05 -7.26
N ALA A 100 5.83 -2.05 -6.31
CA ALA A 100 5.78 -1.18 -5.15
C ALA A 100 6.02 0.30 -5.52
N GLU A 101 6.99 0.56 -6.40
CA GLU A 101 7.29 1.91 -6.90
C GLU A 101 6.13 2.49 -7.71
N GLU A 102 5.45 1.69 -8.52
CA GLU A 102 4.25 2.09 -9.26
C GLU A 102 3.08 2.41 -8.31
N ALA A 103 2.82 1.53 -7.34
CA ALA A 103 1.80 1.78 -6.32
C ALA A 103 2.09 3.08 -5.55
N LEU A 104 3.34 3.28 -5.14
CA LEU A 104 3.81 4.49 -4.48
C LEU A 104 3.61 5.75 -5.34
N GLY A 105 4.01 5.68 -6.61
CA GLY A 105 3.84 6.76 -7.59
C GLY A 105 2.37 7.15 -7.72
N GLN A 106 1.48 6.17 -7.78
CA GLN A 106 0.04 6.43 -7.84
C GLN A 106 -0.48 7.17 -6.61
N VAL A 107 -0.08 6.76 -5.40
CA VAL A 107 -0.52 7.42 -4.17
C VAL A 107 -0.02 8.86 -4.12
N ARG A 108 1.26 9.09 -4.42
CA ARG A 108 1.89 10.41 -4.39
C ARG A 108 1.36 11.37 -5.44
N GLN A 109 1.18 10.90 -6.66
CA GLN A 109 0.82 11.77 -7.78
C GLN A 109 -0.66 12.09 -7.82
N TYR A 110 -1.52 11.19 -7.34
CA TYR A 110 -2.97 11.33 -7.53
C TYR A 110 -3.75 11.32 -6.23
N LEU A 111 -3.54 10.33 -5.36
CA LEU A 111 -4.43 10.14 -4.21
C LEU A 111 -4.22 11.19 -3.12
N LEU A 112 -2.97 11.43 -2.76
CA LEU A 112 -2.62 12.41 -1.73
C LEU A 112 -3.06 13.83 -2.18
N PRO A 113 -2.67 14.33 -3.38
CA PRO A 113 -3.12 15.63 -3.85
C PRO A 113 -4.65 15.74 -3.94
N PHE A 114 -5.33 14.68 -4.39
CA PHE A 114 -6.79 14.65 -4.44
C PHE A 114 -7.41 14.86 -3.04
N ALA A 115 -6.90 14.20 -2.01
CA ALA A 115 -7.43 14.32 -0.66
C ALA A 115 -7.11 15.69 -0.04
N GLU A 116 -5.91 16.24 -0.27
CA GLU A 116 -5.52 17.58 0.16
C GLU A 116 -6.43 18.65 -0.44
N LEU A 117 -6.68 18.60 -1.76
CA LEU A 117 -7.65 19.47 -2.43
C LEU A 117 -9.05 19.33 -1.83
N GLY A 118 -9.44 18.12 -1.43
CA GLY A 118 -10.72 17.88 -0.74
C GLY A 118 -10.81 18.57 0.62
N VAL A 119 -9.73 18.56 1.40
CA VAL A 119 -9.64 19.31 2.68
C VAL A 119 -9.79 20.80 2.42
N GLU A 120 -9.04 21.34 1.45
CA GLU A 120 -9.08 22.75 1.10
C GLU A 120 -10.46 23.19 0.57
N ALA A 121 -11.09 22.38 -0.29
CA ALA A 121 -12.42 22.64 -0.81
C ALA A 121 -13.44 22.69 0.33
N ALA A 122 -13.33 21.77 1.29
CA ALA A 122 -14.25 21.70 2.42
C ALA A 122 -14.06 22.91 3.36
N ARG A 123 -12.83 23.37 3.58
CA ARG A 123 -12.56 24.61 4.33
C ARG A 123 -13.10 25.83 3.62
N ALA A 124 -12.85 25.97 2.32
CA ALA A 124 -13.37 27.08 1.53
C ALA A 124 -14.90 27.14 1.58
N ALA A 125 -15.58 25.99 1.47
CA ALA A 125 -17.03 25.93 1.59
C ALA A 125 -17.56 26.28 3.00
N GLN A 126 -16.84 25.93 4.06
CA GLN A 126 -17.16 26.36 5.44
C GLN A 126 -17.05 27.87 5.60
N ASP A 127 -16.04 28.49 4.98
CA ASP A 127 -15.83 29.94 4.98
C ASP A 127 -16.82 30.70 4.08
N GLY A 128 -17.71 30.00 3.37
CA GLY A 128 -18.62 30.59 2.38
C GLY A 128 -17.96 30.96 1.05
N ARG A 129 -16.70 30.56 0.82
CA ARG A 129 -15.94 30.77 -0.42
C ARG A 129 -16.27 29.69 -1.45
N PHE A 130 -17.52 29.68 -1.92
CA PHE A 130 -18.03 28.61 -2.79
C PHE A 130 -17.41 28.57 -4.19
N GLU A 131 -16.96 29.72 -4.73
CA GLU A 131 -16.27 29.74 -6.02
C GLU A 131 -14.87 29.10 -5.91
N ASP A 132 -14.11 29.41 -4.85
CA ASP A 132 -12.84 28.74 -4.56
C ASP A 132 -13.04 27.23 -4.38
N ALA A 133 -14.05 26.83 -3.60
CA ALA A 133 -14.39 25.44 -3.38
C ALA A 133 -14.75 24.72 -4.69
N ARG A 134 -15.46 25.39 -5.61
CA ARG A 134 -15.78 24.83 -6.94
C ARG A 134 -14.54 24.66 -7.79
N GLY A 135 -13.61 25.62 -7.77
CA GLY A 135 -12.33 25.52 -8.47
C GLY A 135 -11.54 24.29 -8.02
N LEU A 136 -11.39 24.11 -6.71
CA LEU A 136 -10.69 22.97 -6.11
C LEU A 136 -11.36 21.62 -6.46
N ILE A 137 -12.70 21.56 -6.47
CA ILE A 137 -13.42 20.36 -6.92
C ILE A 137 -13.14 20.06 -8.40
N GLY A 138 -13.03 21.08 -9.25
CA GLY A 138 -12.66 20.90 -10.66
C GLY A 138 -11.26 20.30 -10.83
N GLU A 139 -10.30 20.70 -9.98
CA GLU A 139 -8.96 20.10 -9.95
C GLU A 139 -9.00 18.64 -9.47
N MET A 140 -9.81 18.34 -8.46
CA MET A 140 -10.05 16.96 -7.98
C MET A 140 -10.67 16.07 -9.08
N GLU A 141 -11.57 16.60 -9.89
CA GLU A 141 -12.16 15.89 -11.04
C GLU A 141 -11.10 15.60 -12.10
N THR A 142 -10.22 16.57 -12.37
CA THR A 142 -9.09 16.40 -13.31
C THR A 142 -8.17 15.25 -12.87
N LEU A 143 -7.75 15.24 -11.60
CA LEU A 143 -6.95 14.14 -11.04
C LEU A 143 -7.68 12.79 -11.11
N SER A 144 -9.00 12.79 -10.88
CA SER A 144 -9.82 11.56 -10.95
C SER A 144 -9.89 11.00 -12.36
N GLU A 145 -10.00 11.86 -13.38
CA GLU A 145 -10.00 11.45 -14.78
C GLU A 145 -8.63 10.93 -15.22
N GLU A 146 -7.54 11.59 -14.81
CA GLU A 146 -6.18 11.09 -15.07
C GLU A 146 -5.97 9.70 -14.46
N LEU A 147 -6.41 9.48 -13.22
CA LEU A 147 -6.35 8.18 -12.55
C LEU A 147 -7.16 7.08 -13.26
N ARG A 148 -8.21 7.44 -14.01
CA ARG A 148 -9.04 6.49 -14.78
C ARG A 148 -8.37 6.04 -16.07
N VAL A 149 -7.35 6.75 -16.55
CA VAL A 149 -6.59 6.36 -17.75
C VAL A 149 -5.68 5.16 -17.41
N PRO A 150 -5.82 4.01 -18.10
CA PRO A 150 -4.91 2.88 -17.89
C PRO A 150 -3.48 3.28 -18.31
N PRO A 151 -2.44 3.01 -17.49
CA PRO A 151 -2.33 1.82 -16.64
C PRO A 151 -2.36 2.05 -15.13
N LEU A 152 -2.86 3.18 -14.61
CA LEU A 152 -2.73 3.60 -13.20
C LEU A 152 -3.56 2.78 -12.17
N ARG A 153 -3.73 1.47 -12.34
CA ARG A 153 -4.37 0.60 -11.35
C ARG A 153 -3.31 -0.09 -10.50
N MET A 154 -3.22 0.34 -9.23
CA MET A 154 -2.49 -0.35 -8.17
C MET A 154 -2.77 -1.85 -8.23
N VAL A 155 -1.70 -2.63 -8.40
CA VAL A 155 -1.83 -4.08 -8.52
C VAL A 155 -2.29 -4.71 -7.22
N SER A 156 -2.96 -5.87 -7.32
CA SER A 156 -3.41 -6.57 -6.11
C SER A 156 -2.23 -7.19 -5.36
N PRO A 157 -2.35 -7.39 -4.04
CA PRO A 157 -1.31 -8.06 -3.27
C PRO A 157 -0.96 -9.48 -3.78
N THR A 158 -1.87 -10.15 -4.47
CA THR A 158 -1.61 -11.46 -5.10
C THR A 158 -0.62 -11.36 -6.26
N ILE A 159 -0.70 -10.29 -7.07
CA ILE A 159 0.26 -10.07 -8.16
C ILE A 159 1.64 -9.76 -7.56
N PHE A 160 1.67 -8.97 -6.50
CA PHE A 160 2.90 -8.66 -5.77
C PHE A 160 3.53 -9.92 -5.13
N GLU A 161 2.71 -10.79 -4.52
CA GLU A 161 3.13 -12.09 -3.96
C GLU A 161 3.77 -12.99 -5.04
N ASN A 162 3.15 -13.07 -6.22
CA ASN A 162 3.72 -13.80 -7.35
C ASN A 162 5.06 -13.21 -7.80
N ALA A 163 5.19 -11.88 -7.84
CA ALA A 163 6.44 -11.19 -8.20
C ALA A 163 7.56 -11.44 -7.17
N LEU A 164 7.20 -11.71 -5.92
CA LEU A 164 8.13 -12.17 -4.89
C LEU A 164 8.49 -13.67 -5.01
N SER A 165 7.84 -14.44 -5.89
CA SER A 165 7.99 -15.90 -5.96
C SER A 165 7.68 -16.60 -4.62
N LEU A 166 6.58 -16.20 -3.99
CA LEU A 166 6.01 -16.79 -2.78
C LEU A 166 4.76 -17.62 -3.06
#